data_AF-A0A0F9IGW0-F1
#
_entry.id   AF-A0A0F9IGW0-F1
#
_cell.length_a   1.000
_cell.length_b   1.000
_cell.length_c   1.000
_cell.angle_alpha   90.00
_cell.angle_beta   90.00
_cell.angle_gamma   90.00
#
_symmetry.space_group_name_H-M   'P 1'
#
loop_
_entity.id
_entity.type
_entity.pdbx_description
1 polymer ?
#
loop_
_entity_poly.entity_id
_entity_poly.type
_entity_poly.pdbx_seq_one_letter_code
_entity_poly.pdbx_strand_id
1 'polypeptide(L)'
;MKLFIYLLIDPQDKKPMYIGMSKDPGERLKMHMYPSQLKLYPSHPKTIWLNELLFLALKPVLQVLEEVDETNANNREVYWINHYKNINPNLTNTDLVNINNRAYGD
;
A
#
# COMPACT_ATOMS: atom_id res chain seq x y z
N MET A 1 3.03 20.25 -3.41
CA MET A 1 1.92 19.68 -2.62
C MET A 1 2.48 18.60 -1.72
N LYS A 2 1.90 18.38 -0.54
CA LYS A 2 2.33 17.32 0.39
C LYS A 2 1.60 16.01 0.09
N LEU A 3 2.34 14.91 0.21
CA LEU A 3 1.85 13.54 0.15
C LEU A 3 2.33 12.79 1.38
N PHE A 4 1.65 11.69 1.70
CA PHE A 4 2.01 10.81 2.80
C PHE A 4 2.36 9.44 2.25
N ILE A 5 3.56 8.95 2.59
CA ILE A 5 3.90 7.54 2.44
C ILE A 5 3.26 6.79 3.59
N TYR A 6 2.54 5.72 3.28
CA TYR A 6 1.83 4.92 4.27
C TYR A 6 2.12 3.43 4.09
N LEU A 7 1.96 2.72 5.20
CA LEU A 7 2.08 1.28 5.32
C LEU A 7 0.71 0.68 5.67
N LEU A 8 0.34 -0.41 5.00
CA LEU A 8 -0.73 -1.29 5.41
C LEU A 8 -0.13 -2.53 6.07
N ILE A 9 -0.63 -2.84 7.26
CA ILE A 9 -0.14 -3.92 8.12
C ILE A 9 -1.25 -4.97 8.27
N ASP A 10 -0.88 -6.24 8.24
CA ASP A 10 -1.81 -7.31 8.59
C ASP A 10 -2.21 -7.23 10.08
N PRO A 11 -3.50 -7.14 10.40
CA PRO A 11 -3.95 -7.00 11.79
C PRO A 11 -3.69 -8.24 12.64
N GLN A 12 -3.52 -9.43 12.04
CA GLN A 12 -3.40 -10.71 12.75
C GLN A 12 -1.97 -10.93 13.26
N ASP A 13 -0.96 -10.76 12.40
CA ASP A 13 0.43 -11.06 12.71
C ASP A 13 1.36 -9.83 12.72
N LYS A 14 0.79 -8.64 12.49
CA LYS A 14 1.48 -7.35 12.47
C LYS A 14 2.56 -7.23 11.39
N LYS A 15 2.52 -8.07 10.34
CA LYS A 15 3.49 -7.97 9.25
C LYS A 15 3.17 -6.78 8.33
N PRO A 16 4.21 -6.07 7.85
CA PRO A 16 4.06 -5.05 6.82
C PRO A 16 3.70 -5.72 5.50
N MET A 17 2.61 -5.29 4.85
CA MET A 17 2.08 -5.97 3.66
C MET A 17 2.08 -5.10 2.43
N TYR A 18 1.95 -3.77 2.55
CA TYR A 18 1.91 -2.89 1.39
C TYR A 18 2.36 -1.47 1.73
N ILE A 19 3.19 -0.88 0.88
CA ILE A 19 3.53 0.55 0.92
C ILE A 19 2.80 1.26 -0.22
N GLY A 20 2.26 2.44 0.07
CA GLY A 20 1.72 3.33 -0.96
C GLY A 20 1.87 4.79 -0.58
N MET A 21 1.41 5.68 -1.47
CA MET A 21 1.40 7.12 -1.23
C MET A 21 0.05 7.75 -1.56
N SER A 22 -0.36 8.76 -0.80
CA SER A 22 -1.63 9.49 -1.03
C SER A 22 -1.63 10.85 -0.33
N LYS A 23 -2.50 11.77 -0.75
CA LYS A 23 -2.81 13.01 -0.01
C LYS A 23 -3.65 12.69 1.23
N ASP A 24 -4.47 11.65 1.12
CA ASP A 24 -5.31 11.12 2.18
C ASP A 24 -5.17 9.59 2.20
N PRO A 25 -4.26 9.04 3.02
CA PRO A 25 -4.09 7.61 3.18
C PRO A 25 -5.34 6.90 3.71
N GLY A 26 -6.16 7.58 4.52
CA GLY A 26 -7.38 7.01 5.09
C GLY A 26 -8.43 6.77 4.02
N GLU A 27 -8.69 7.78 3.18
CA GLU A 27 -9.59 7.64 2.03
C GLU A 27 -9.03 6.64 1.01
N ARG A 28 -7.72 6.63 0.80
CA ARG A 28 -7.06 5.64 -0.07
C ARG A 28 -7.25 4.22 0.41
N LEU A 29 -7.15 3.96 1.72
CA LEU A 29 -7.46 2.64 2.28
C LEU A 29 -8.93 2.25 2.03
N LYS A 30 -9.89 3.17 2.22
CA LYS A 30 -11.31 2.87 1.91
C LYS A 30 -11.47 2.46 0.46
N MET A 31 -10.84 3.18 -0.46
CA MET A 31 -10.87 2.85 -1.90
C MET A 31 -10.29 1.47 -2.18
N HIS A 32 -9.15 1.10 -1.59
CA HIS A 32 -8.58 -0.26 -1.74
C HIS A 32 -9.54 -1.36 -1.29
N MET A 33 -10.42 -1.07 -0.33
CA MET A 33 -11.43 -2.01 0.17
C MET A 33 -12.74 -2.00 -0.63
N TYR A 34 -12.89 -1.14 -1.65
CA TYR A 34 -14.10 -1.12 -2.46
C TYR A 34 -14.24 -2.39 -3.30
N PRO A 35 -15.44 -3.00 -3.37
CA PRO A 35 -15.64 -4.22 -4.16
C PRO A 35 -15.26 -4.06 -5.64
N SER A 36 -15.40 -2.86 -6.20
CA SER A 36 -14.98 -2.57 -7.58
C SER A 36 -13.47 -2.65 -7.75
N GLN A 37 -12.69 -2.18 -6.77
CA GLN A 37 -11.22 -2.24 -6.78
C GLN A 37 -10.72 -3.67 -6.55
N LEU A 38 -11.31 -4.39 -5.61
CA LEU A 38 -10.98 -5.80 -5.32
C LEU A 38 -11.29 -6.74 -6.50
N LYS A 39 -12.17 -6.34 -7.42
CA LYS A 39 -12.49 -7.11 -8.63
C LYS A 39 -11.64 -6.73 -9.84
N LEU A 40 -10.97 -5.58 -9.83
CA LEU A 40 -10.21 -5.09 -10.99
C LEU A 40 -8.97 -5.95 -11.24
N TYR A 41 -8.30 -6.38 -10.17
CA TYR A 41 -7.09 -7.21 -10.23
C TYR A 41 -7.17 -8.36 -9.22
N PRO A 42 -8.04 -9.37 -9.44
CA PRO A 42 -8.34 -10.41 -8.45
C PRO A 42 -7.12 -11.28 -8.12
N SER A 43 -6.17 -11.42 -9.05
CA SER A 43 -4.95 -12.21 -8.86
C SER A 43 -3.77 -11.40 -8.30
N HIS A 44 -3.93 -10.09 -8.07
CA HIS A 44 -2.84 -9.28 -7.52
C HIS A 44 -2.62 -9.64 -6.04
N PRO A 45 -1.37 -9.85 -5.57
CA PRO A 45 -1.10 -10.27 -4.18
C PRO A 45 -1.77 -9.41 -3.11
N LYS A 46 -1.72 -8.07 -3.28
CA LYS A 46 -2.47 -7.11 -2.44
C LYS A 46 -3.96 -7.43 -2.40
N THR A 47 -4.60 -7.64 -3.55
CA THR A 47 -6.03 -7.93 -3.65
C THR A 47 -6.40 -9.26 -3.01
N ILE A 48 -5.59 -10.30 -3.21
CA ILE A 48 -5.77 -11.61 -2.57
C ILE A 48 -5.77 -11.44 -1.05
N TRP A 49 -4.72 -10.80 -0.52
CA TRP A 49 -4.59 -10.52 0.90
C TRP A 49 -5.75 -9.67 1.46
N LEU A 50 -6.17 -8.61 0.76
CA LEU A 50 -7.30 -7.78 1.20
C LEU A 50 -8.63 -8.55 1.19
N ASN A 51 -8.84 -9.46 0.23
CA ASN A 51 -10.01 -10.33 0.20
C ASN A 51 -10.01 -11.35 1.35
N GLU A 52 -8.84 -11.90 1.70
CA GLU A 52 -8.69 -12.79 2.87
C GLU A 52 -9.06 -12.06 4.17
N LEU A 53 -8.57 -10.83 4.37
CA LEU A 53 -8.96 -10.02 5.52
C LEU A 53 -10.47 -9.74 5.53
N LEU A 54 -11.05 -9.38 4.38
CA LEU A 54 -12.48 -9.10 4.27
C LEU A 54 -13.33 -10.34 4.63
N PHE A 55 -12.92 -11.53 4.18
CA PHE A 55 -13.58 -12.79 4.51
C PHE A 55 -13.57 -13.05 6.02
N LEU A 56 -12.51 -12.65 6.72
CA LEU A 56 -12.38 -12.73 8.17
C LEU A 56 -13.03 -11.55 8.92
N ALA A 57 -13.74 -10.66 8.22
CA ALA A 57 -14.28 -9.41 8.75
C ALA A 57 -13.22 -8.47 9.37
N LEU A 58 -11.99 -8.55 8.87
CA LEU A 58 -10.85 -7.74 9.28
C LEU A 58 -10.55 -6.63 8.26
N LYS A 59 -9.72 -5.67 8.68
CA LYS A 59 -9.18 -4.59 7.84
C LYS A 59 -7.70 -4.39 8.12
N PRO A 60 -6.91 -3.97 7.13
CA PRO A 60 -5.53 -3.58 7.35
C PRO A 60 -5.41 -2.45 8.38
N VAL A 61 -4.33 -2.47 9.15
CA VAL A 61 -3.95 -1.31 9.97
C VAL A 61 -3.17 -0.34 9.09
N LEU A 62 -3.64 0.91 9.03
CA LEU A 62 -2.99 2.00 8.31
C LEU A 62 -2.01 2.72 9.23
N GLN A 63 -0.76 2.87 8.78
CA GLN A 63 0.25 3.65 9.47
C GLN A 63 0.89 4.65 8.48
N VAL A 64 0.89 5.94 8.83
CA VAL A 64 1.66 6.94 8.07
C VAL A 64 3.12 6.84 8.50
N LEU A 65 4.02 6.75 7.52
CA LEU A 65 5.47 6.62 7.74
C LEU A 65 6.18 7.96 7.58
N GLU A 66 5.80 8.74 6.56
CA GLU A 66 6.52 9.95 6.18
C GLU A 66 5.59 10.92 5.45
N GLU A 67 5.69 12.20 5.76
CA GLU A 67 5.13 13.28 4.94
C GLU A 67 6.22 13.81 4.01
N VAL A 68 5.92 13.90 2.72
CA VAL A 68 6.89 14.20 1.66
C VAL A 68 6.33 15.25 0.71
N ASP A 69 7.24 16.00 0.08
CA ASP A 69 6.87 16.78 -1.09
C ASP A 69 6.65 15.86 -2.28
N GLU A 70 5.63 16.17 -3.10
CA GLU A 70 5.26 15.41 -4.30
C GLU A 70 6.46 15.14 -5.23
N THR A 71 7.37 16.10 -5.37
CA THR A 71 8.58 15.97 -6.20
C THR A 71 9.53 14.86 -5.72
N ASN A 72 9.42 14.44 -4.47
CA ASN A 72 10.25 13.39 -3.88
C ASN A 72 9.46 12.12 -3.54
N ALA A 73 8.14 12.12 -3.69
CA ALA A 73 7.28 11.06 -3.16
C ALA A 73 7.61 9.67 -3.74
N ASN A 74 7.84 9.58 -5.05
CA ASN A 74 8.22 8.31 -5.70
C ASN A 74 9.53 7.75 -5.13
N ASN A 75 10.55 8.58 -4.95
CA ASN A 75 11.83 8.14 -4.38
C ASN A 75 11.67 7.64 -2.93
N ARG A 76 10.80 8.30 -2.15
CA ARG A 76 10.52 7.91 -0.77
C ARG A 76 9.69 6.64 -0.70
N GLU A 77 8.72 6.45 -1.59
CA GLU A 77 7.96 5.20 -1.72
C GLU A 77 8.92 4.03 -2.03
N VAL A 78 9.81 4.18 -3.01
CA VAL A 78 10.84 3.16 -3.34
C VAL A 78 11.73 2.85 -2.13
N TYR A 79 12.20 3.88 -1.42
CA TYR A 79 13.00 3.71 -0.21
C TYR A 79 12.28 2.84 0.83
N TRP A 80 11.01 3.17 1.15
CA TRP A 80 10.25 2.43 2.15
C TRP A 80 9.89 1.02 1.70
N ILE A 81 9.59 0.81 0.42
CA ILE A 81 9.39 -0.54 -0.10
C ILE A 81 10.65 -1.38 0.09
N ASN A 82 11.83 -0.87 -0.27
CA ASN A 82 13.08 -1.59 -0.08
C ASN A 82 13.39 -1.85 1.40
N HIS A 83 13.12 -0.88 2.26
CA HIS A 83 13.26 -1.04 3.72
C HIS A 83 12.38 -2.19 4.24
N TYR A 84 11.09 -2.20 3.89
CA TYR A 84 10.14 -3.18 4.39
C TYR A 84 10.22 -4.55 3.68
N LYS A 85 10.75 -4.64 2.47
CA LYS A 85 11.07 -5.93 1.83
C LYS A 85 12.10 -6.75 2.60
N ASN A 86 13.03 -6.08 3.30
CA ASN A 86 13.98 -6.77 4.18
C ASN A 86 13.31 -7.31 5.46
N ILE A 87 12.17 -6.72 5.87
CA ILE A 87 11.41 -7.12 7.06
C ILE A 87 10.38 -8.19 6.70
N ASN A 88 9.66 -8.02 5.60
CA ASN A 88 8.76 -9.01 5.02
C ASN A 88 9.05 -9.17 3.52
N PRO A 89 9.77 -10.24 3.12
CA PRO A 89 10.03 -10.53 1.70
C PRO A 89 8.76 -10.70 0.86
N ASN A 90 7.62 -11.00 1.50
CA ASN A 90 6.31 -11.16 0.85
C ASN A 90 5.50 -9.85 0.77
N LEU A 91 6.15 -8.68 0.89
CA LEU A 91 5.49 -7.39 0.68
C LEU A 91 4.76 -7.39 -0.68
N THR A 92 3.47 -7.04 -0.67
CA THR A 92 2.56 -7.21 -1.82
C THR A 92 2.77 -6.20 -2.95
N ASN A 93 3.73 -5.29 -2.83
CA ASN A 93 4.17 -4.37 -3.89
C ASN A 93 4.85 -5.16 -5.03
N THR A 94 4.14 -5.38 -6.15
CA THR A 94 4.63 -6.17 -7.30
C THR A 94 5.47 -5.39 -8.30
N ASP A 95 5.19 -4.10 -8.54
CA ASP A 95 5.88 -3.34 -9.60
C ASP A 95 6.85 -2.31 -9.01
N LEU A 96 8.09 -2.74 -8.73
CA LEU A 96 9.17 -1.78 -8.41
C LEU A 96 9.73 -1.08 -9.66
N VAL A 97 9.65 -1.74 -10.81
CA VAL A 97 10.30 -1.31 -12.06
C VAL A 97 9.63 -0.05 -12.64
N ASN A 98 8.33 0.15 -12.36
CA ASN A 98 7.55 1.24 -12.93
C ASN A 98 7.17 2.34 -11.91
N ILE A 99 7.72 2.33 -10.69
CA ILE A 99 7.35 3.32 -9.65
C ILE A 99 7.68 4.75 -10.10
N ASN A 100 8.76 4.93 -10.86
CA ASN A 100 9.14 6.24 -11.40
C ASN A 100 8.09 6.82 -12.37
N ASN A 101 7.18 6.01 -12.91
CA ASN A 101 6.12 6.40 -13.83
C ASN A 101 4.72 6.40 -13.18
N ARG A 102 4.59 6.05 -11.89
CA ARG A 102 3.28 6.04 -11.22
C ARG A 102 2.78 7.46 -11.02
N ALA A 103 1.54 7.69 -11.41
CA ALA A 103 0.85 8.92 -11.09
C ALA A 103 0.35 8.86 -9.65
N TYR A 104 0.01 10.02 -9.11
CA TYR A 104 -0.72 10.11 -7.86
C TYR A 104 -2.00 9.26 -7.92
N GLY A 105 -2.14 8.28 -7.02
CA GLY A 105 -3.36 7.48 -6.90
C GLY A 105 -3.40 6.17 -7.69
N ASP A 106 -2.25 5.61 -8.07
CA ASP A 106 -2.11 4.22 -8.57
C ASP A 106 -1.97 3.17 -7.43
#